data_AF-A0A2R6FEV9-F1
#
_entry.id   AF-A0A2R6FEV9-F1
#
_cell.length_a   1.000
_cell.length_b   1.000
_cell.length_c   1.000
_cell.angle_alpha   90.00
_cell.angle_beta   90.00
_cell.angle_gamma   90.00
#
_symmetry.space_group_name_H-M   'P 1'
#
loop_
_entity.id
_entity.type
_entity.pdbx_description
1 polymer ?
#
loop_
_entity_poly.entity_id
_entity_poly.type
_entity_poly.pdbx_seq_one_letter_code
_entity_poly.pdbx_strand_id
1 'polypeptide(L)' 'FEEPMPIPGSFPQAEENQEFNYDFMSTFREERADPEQPWTEGESPDGKGEFGYRPDQPGGGPPDLAAVIEEMHNAVN' A
#
# COMPACT_ATOMS: atom_id res chain seq x y z
N PHE A 1 -11.71 1.90 -27.79
CA PHE A 1 -11.46 2.76 -26.63
C PHE A 1 -10.99 1.83 -25.54
N GLU A 2 -9.68 1.78 -25.26
CA GLU A 2 -9.18 1.14 -24.05
C GLU A 2 -9.54 2.08 -22.91
N GLU A 3 -10.57 1.76 -22.15
CA GLU A 3 -10.87 2.47 -20.91
C GLU A 3 -9.65 2.33 -19.98
N PRO A 4 -9.14 3.42 -19.38
CA PRO A 4 -7.97 3.36 -18.52
C PRO A 4 -8.30 2.54 -17.28
N MET A 5 -7.83 1.29 -17.24
CA MET A 5 -7.84 0.48 -16.04
C MET A 5 -6.81 1.03 -15.05
N PRO A 6 -7.09 1.02 -13.73
CA PRO A 6 -8.36 0.68 -13.08
C PRO A 6 -9.40 1.81 -13.19
N ILE A 7 -10.70 1.47 -13.23
CA ILE A 7 -11.81 2.44 -13.30
C ILE A 7 -12.44 2.63 -11.91
N PRO A 8 -12.63 3.87 -11.43
CA PRO A 8 -12.30 5.13 -12.09
C PRO A 8 -10.81 5.47 -12.02
N GLY A 9 -10.18 5.66 -13.19
CA GLY A 9 -8.78 6.09 -13.32
C GLY A 9 -8.61 7.59 -13.10
N SER A 10 -9.26 8.14 -12.07
CA SER A 10 -9.32 9.59 -11.83
C SER A 10 -8.14 10.14 -11.02
N PHE A 11 -7.35 9.27 -10.40
CA PHE A 11 -6.15 9.67 -9.67
C PHE A 11 -4.93 9.72 -10.62
N PRO A 12 -4.11 10.79 -10.59
CA PRO A 12 -2.92 10.87 -11.43
C PRO A 12 -1.94 9.76 -11.09
N GLN A 13 -1.65 8.88 -12.05
CA GLN A 13 -0.72 7.77 -11.82
C GLN A 13 0.65 8.26 -11.32
N ALA A 14 1.19 9.34 -11.89
CA ALA A 14 2.47 9.92 -11.45
C ALA A 14 2.51 10.37 -9.97
N GLU A 15 1.36 10.52 -9.31
CA GLU A 15 1.25 10.86 -7.88
C GLU A 15 1.04 9.62 -6.99
N GLU A 16 0.85 8.43 -7.57
CA GLU A 16 0.78 7.18 -6.81
C GLU A 16 2.13 6.83 -6.21
N ASN A 17 2.10 5.97 -5.19
CA ASN A 17 3.31 5.45 -4.60
C ASN A 17 3.92 4.37 -5.50
N GLN A 18 4.71 4.81 -6.48
CA GLN A 18 5.33 3.98 -7.52
C GLN A 18 6.24 2.87 -6.96
N GLU A 19 6.70 3.01 -5.71
CA GLU A 19 7.49 1.98 -5.05
C GLU A 19 6.64 0.75 -4.67
N PHE A 20 5.33 0.92 -4.46
CA PHE A 20 4.49 -0.10 -3.83
C PHE A 20 3.18 -0.42 -4.57
N ASN A 21 2.80 0.37 -5.58
CA ASN A 21 1.49 0.26 -6.23
C ASN A 21 1.22 -1.09 -6.93
N TYR A 22 2.26 -1.86 -7.23
CA TYR A 22 2.16 -3.22 -7.79
C TYR A 22 2.67 -4.33 -6.87
N ASP A 23 3.03 -4.03 -5.61
CA ASP A 23 3.50 -5.03 -4.66
C ASP A 23 2.33 -5.65 -3.86
N PHE A 24 2.26 -6.98 -3.84
CA PHE A 24 1.49 -7.68 -2.82
C PHE A 24 2.28 -7.74 -1.52
N MET A 25 1.77 -7.08 -0.49
CA MET A 25 2.42 -7.04 0.83
C MET A 25 1.89 -8.12 1.76
N SER A 26 2.79 -8.92 2.31
CA SER A 26 2.50 -9.93 3.31
C SER A 26 2.02 -9.32 4.63
N THR A 27 0.94 -9.84 5.18
CA THR A 27 0.45 -9.46 6.53
C THR A 27 0.87 -10.44 7.61
N PHE A 28 1.71 -11.44 7.28
CA PHE A 28 2.26 -12.34 8.27
C PHE A 28 3.20 -11.59 9.21
N ARG A 29 3.19 -11.98 10.49
CA ARG A 29 4.12 -11.41 11.49
C ARG A 29 5.57 -11.71 11.18
N GLU A 30 5.81 -12.88 10.59
CA GLU A 30 7.13 -13.37 10.19
C GLU A 30 7.23 -13.30 8.67
N GLU A 31 8.42 -12.97 8.17
CA GLU A 31 8.70 -13.01 6.74
C GLU A 31 8.45 -14.41 6.19
N ARG A 32 7.83 -14.46 5.01
CA ARG A 32 7.60 -15.69 4.26
C ARG A 32 8.16 -15.52 2.86
N ALA A 33 8.47 -16.63 2.22
CA ALA A 33 8.83 -16.62 0.81
C ALA A 33 7.62 -16.22 -0.05
N ASP A 34 7.92 -15.68 -1.23
CA ASP A 34 6.92 -15.45 -2.26
C ASP A 34 6.16 -16.77 -2.55
N PRO A 35 4.81 -16.76 -2.55
CA PRO A 35 4.03 -17.93 -2.90
C PRO A 35 4.03 -18.26 -4.39
N GLU A 36 4.67 -17.46 -5.26
CA GLU A 36 4.74 -17.63 -6.73
C GLU A 36 3.34 -17.75 -7.33
N GLN A 37 2.48 -16.77 -7.01
CA GLN A 37 1.09 -16.74 -7.45
C GLN A 37 0.86 -15.61 -8.44
N PRO A 38 -0.21 -15.65 -9.27
CA PRO A 38 -0.43 -14.63 -10.29
C PRO A 38 -0.60 -13.19 -9.80
N TRP A 39 -0.74 -12.96 -8.50
CA TRP A 39 -0.82 -11.63 -7.88
C TRP A 39 0.49 -11.21 -7.20
N THR A 40 1.54 -12.02 -7.30
CA THR A 40 2.88 -11.72 -6.76
C THR A 40 3.96 -11.59 -7.83
N GLU A 41 3.64 -11.94 -9.09
CA GLU A 41 4.57 -11.88 -10.21
C GLU A 41 3.86 -11.56 -11.53
N GLY A 42 4.62 -11.09 -12.51
CA GLY A 42 4.18 -10.90 -13.89
C GLY A 42 3.57 -9.52 -14.19
N GLU A 43 3.26 -9.27 -15.47
CA GLU A 43 2.73 -7.98 -15.91
C GLU A 43 1.33 -7.70 -15.34
N SER A 44 1.10 -6.47 -14.89
CA SER A 44 -0.17 -6.05 -14.34
C SER A 44 -1.28 -6.04 -15.41
N PRO A 45 -2.55 -6.30 -15.05
CA PRO A 45 -3.66 -6.29 -16.00
C PRO A 45 -3.92 -4.95 -16.67
N ASP A 46 -3.43 -3.84 -16.10
CA ASP A 46 -3.51 -2.51 -16.70
C ASP A 46 -2.30 -2.16 -17.59
N GLY A 47 -1.31 -3.06 -17.70
CA GLY A 47 -0.11 -2.91 -18.54
C GLY A 47 0.82 -1.78 -18.10
N LYS A 48 0.76 -1.37 -16.83
CA LYS A 48 1.50 -0.21 -16.30
C LYS A 48 2.63 -0.59 -15.33
N GLY A 49 2.71 -1.85 -14.92
CA GLY A 49 3.77 -2.33 -14.03
C GLY A 49 3.88 -3.85 -14.03
N GLU A 50 4.75 -4.36 -13.17
CA GLU A 50 4.88 -5.78 -12.89
C GLU A 50 4.52 -6.01 -11.42
N PHE A 51 3.75 -7.06 -11.14
CA PHE A 51 3.46 -7.48 -9.78
C PHE A 51 4.72 -7.98 -9.09
N GLY A 52 4.83 -7.65 -7.80
CA GLY A 52 5.89 -8.11 -6.92
C GLY A 52 5.33 -8.66 -5.61
N TYR A 53 6.18 -9.36 -4.86
CA TYR A 53 5.90 -9.77 -3.49
C TYR A 53 6.80 -9.05 -2.51
N ARG A 54 6.19 -8.49 -1.47
CA ARG A 54 6.90 -7.94 -0.33
C ARG A 54 6.63 -8.76 0.94
N PRO A 55 7.66 -9.40 1.53
CA PRO A 55 7.50 -10.18 2.74
C PRO A 55 7.30 -9.30 3.99
N ASP A 56 7.67 -8.03 3.91
CA ASP A 56 7.61 -7.02 4.97
C ASP A 56 6.55 -5.95 4.72
N GLN A 57 6.17 -5.23 5.77
CA GLN A 57 5.34 -4.04 5.66
C GLN A 57 6.22 -2.79 5.63
N PRO A 58 5.96 -1.81 4.74
CA PRO A 58 6.65 -0.53 4.79
C PRO A 58 6.37 0.14 6.15
N GLY A 59 7.43 0.55 6.83
CA GLY A 59 7.32 1.18 8.13
C GLY A 59 6.63 2.55 8.06
N GLY A 60 6.10 3.02 9.20
CA GLY A 60 5.58 4.38 9.36
C GLY A 60 6.07 5.09 10.62
N GLY A 61 6.91 4.41 11.43
CA GLY A 61 7.30 4.87 12.76
C GLY A 61 6.12 4.92 13.75
N PRO A 62 6.40 5.23 15.03
CA PRO A 62 5.34 5.57 15.97
C PRO A 62 4.65 6.87 15.51
N PRO A 63 3.31 6.95 15.60
CA PRO A 63 2.60 8.17 15.24
C PRO A 63 3.00 9.32 16.15
N ASP A 64 3.37 10.45 15.57
CA ASP A 64 3.65 11.70 16.29
C ASP A 64 2.39 12.56 16.31
N LEU A 65 1.63 12.46 17.40
CA LEU A 65 0.38 13.19 17.58
C LEU A 65 0.61 14.42 18.44
N ALA A 66 0.04 15.56 18.02
CA ALA A 66 0.02 16.76 18.85
C ALA A 66 -0.69 16.50 20.18
N ALA A 67 -0.28 17.26 21.21
CA ALA A 67 -0.92 17.20 22.51
C ALA A 67 -2.43 17.49 22.40
N VAL A 68 -3.22 16.78 23.19
CA VAL A 68 -4.67 16.96 23.28
C VAL A 68 -4.99 18.40 23.66
N ILE A 69 -5.92 19.04 22.96
CA ILE A 69 -6.44 20.35 23.35
C ILE A 69 -7.31 20.21 24.61
N GLU A 70 -7.20 21.15 25.54
CA GLU A 70 -7.78 21.08 26.89
C GLU A 70 -9.29 20.79 26.91
N GLU A 71 -10.01 21.31 25.91
CA GLU A 71 -11.47 21.14 25.74
C GLU A 71 -11.91 19.67 25.51
N MET A 72 -11.01 18.79 25.10
CA MET A 72 -11.37 17.40 24.84
C MET A 72 -11.50 16.53 26.10
N HIS A 73 -11.08 17.01 27.27
CA HIS A 73 -11.20 16.30 28.56
C HIS A 73 -10.71 14.82 28.54
N ASN A 74 -9.81 14.43 27.62
CA ASN A 74 -9.33 13.05 27.45
C ASN A 74 -8.22 12.65 28.44
N ALA A 75 -8.12 13.32 29.59
CA ALA A 75 -7.12 12.97 30.59
C ALA A 75 -7.41 11.57 31.14
N VAL A 76 -6.44 10.65 31.00
CA VAL A 76 -6.52 9.31 31.58
C VAL A 76 -6.34 9.44 33.09
N ASN A 77 -7.33 8.99 33.87
CA ASN A 77 -7.27 8.92 35.35
C ASN A 77 -6.18 7.96 35.83
#